data_AF-A0A8J3Y8H7-F1
#
_entry.id   AF-A0A8J3Y8H7-F1
#
_cell.length_a   1.000
_cell.length_b   1.000
_cell.length_c   1.000
_cell.angle_alpha   90.00
_cell.angle_beta   90.00
_cell.angle_gamma   90.00
#
_symmetry.space_group_name_H-M   'P 1'
#
loop_
_entity.id
_entity.type
_entity.pdbx_description
1 polymer ?
#
loop_
_entity_poly.entity_id
_entity_poly.type
_entity_poly.pdbx_seq_one_letter_code
_entity_poly.pdbx_strand_id
1 'polypeptide(L)'
;MRRPRLLLALAVTATTLAGGLAVASRSDTADAAVGPITWQDEFNAAAGTPVNTGKWTAEIGGSGWGNNERQYYTNSTSNAVHDGAGNLVITARRENPGNFQCHYGRCEYTSARLITSNKFSQAYGKFEARIKIPRGQGIWPAFWMLGQDFGQVGWPNSGEIDIMENVGKEPNTVYGTVHGPGYSGGAGITGSRNIGRPLADDFHTYGIEWSPNLIRWFLDGAEYHRITPANLGGNRWVFDKPHFLLLNVAVGGNWPGYPDATTQFPQQMLVDYVRVNSWTNGTPPATTAPTTRPPTTAPTTRPPTTPPTTPPSTTRPPTTAPTTAPTTAPPSGTAWTPYTAYSAGQVVTHNGVRYQVRQSHTSLPGWEPPNVLALFLPL
;
A
#
# COMPACT_ATOMS: atom_id res chain seq x y z
N MET A 1 -74.30 25.68 -54.36
CA MET A 1 -74.64 25.41 -52.95
C MET A 1 -73.65 26.23 -52.11
N ARG A 2 -74.06 27.27 -51.38
CA ARG A 2 -74.58 27.29 -49.98
C ARG A 2 -73.64 26.57 -48.96
N ARG A 3 -73.30 27.30 -47.89
CA ARG A 3 -72.35 26.94 -46.80
C ARG A 3 -72.96 25.89 -45.84
N PRO A 4 -72.17 25.32 -44.90
CA PRO A 4 -72.03 25.99 -43.59
C PRO A 4 -70.59 26.06 -43.05
N ARG A 5 -70.42 26.84 -41.96
CA ARG A 5 -69.30 26.71 -41.01
C ARG A 5 -69.74 25.76 -39.88
N LEU A 6 -68.81 25.12 -39.19
CA LEU A 6 -69.01 24.72 -37.79
C LEU A 6 -67.72 24.90 -36.99
N LEU A 7 -67.84 25.04 -35.67
CA LEU A 7 -66.75 25.31 -34.73
C LEU A 7 -66.41 24.06 -33.91
N LEU A 8 -65.31 24.18 -33.16
CA LEU A 8 -65.13 23.65 -31.81
C LEU A 8 -64.82 22.14 -31.64
N ALA A 9 -63.56 21.88 -31.28
CA ALA A 9 -63.23 21.06 -30.11
C ALA A 9 -61.90 21.59 -29.53
N LEU A 10 -61.89 21.97 -28.25
CA LEU A 10 -60.69 22.42 -27.55
C LEU A 10 -60.13 21.27 -26.72
N ALA A 11 -58.92 20.79 -27.04
CA ALA A 11 -58.26 19.72 -26.32
C ALA A 11 -56.95 20.21 -25.69
N VAL A 12 -57.04 20.82 -24.50
CA VAL A 12 -55.86 21.22 -23.72
C VAL A 12 -55.36 20.01 -22.94
N THR A 13 -54.35 19.32 -23.47
CA THR A 13 -53.64 18.26 -22.73
C THR A 13 -52.74 18.88 -21.66
N ALA A 14 -53.25 18.97 -20.43
CA ALA A 14 -52.48 19.39 -19.27
C ALA A 14 -51.35 18.39 -18.99
N THR A 15 -50.12 18.73 -19.39
CA THR A 15 -48.93 17.91 -19.11
C THR A 15 -48.41 18.28 -17.73
N THR A 16 -48.52 17.37 -16.77
CA THR A 16 -48.13 17.60 -15.38
C THR A 16 -46.61 17.66 -15.23
N LEU A 17 -46.11 18.74 -14.61
CA LEU A 17 -44.69 19.02 -14.49
C LEU A 17 -44.05 18.22 -13.34
N ALA A 18 -43.69 16.96 -13.60
CA ALA A 18 -42.93 16.11 -12.68
C ALA A 18 -41.44 16.53 -12.64
N GLY A 19 -41.16 17.76 -12.22
CA GLY A 19 -39.81 18.31 -12.05
C GLY A 19 -39.10 17.69 -10.85
N GLY A 20 -38.56 16.48 -11.02
CA GLY A 20 -37.82 15.79 -9.98
C GLY A 20 -36.58 16.57 -9.56
N LEU A 21 -36.55 17.05 -8.32
CA LEU A 21 -35.32 17.54 -7.71
C LEU A 21 -34.36 16.37 -7.53
N ALA A 22 -33.43 16.24 -8.47
CA ALA A 22 -32.21 15.48 -8.26
C ALA A 22 -31.41 16.18 -7.15
N VAL A 23 -31.63 15.79 -5.90
CA VAL A 23 -30.74 16.12 -4.79
C VAL A 23 -29.40 15.49 -5.13
N ALA A 24 -28.47 16.32 -5.60
CA ALA A 24 -27.11 15.89 -5.88
C ALA A 24 -26.49 15.43 -4.55
N SER A 25 -26.47 14.11 -4.35
CA SER A 25 -25.78 13.49 -3.23
C SER A 25 -24.31 13.87 -3.34
N ARG A 26 -23.83 14.68 -2.39
CA ARG A 26 -22.42 15.04 -2.23
C ARG A 26 -21.59 13.80 -1.95
N SER A 27 -21.14 13.13 -3.00
CA SER A 27 -19.96 12.28 -2.97
C SER A 27 -18.71 13.17 -2.89
N ASP A 28 -18.60 13.92 -1.79
CA ASP A 28 -17.49 14.83 -1.50
C ASP A 28 -16.25 14.01 -1.05
N THR A 29 -15.87 13.00 -1.82
CA THR A 29 -14.52 12.42 -1.77
C THR A 29 -13.57 13.46 -2.32
N ALA A 30 -13.02 14.29 -1.43
CA ALA A 30 -12.02 15.28 -1.82
C ALA A 30 -10.80 14.58 -2.41
N ASP A 31 -10.62 14.76 -3.73
CA ASP A 31 -9.39 14.40 -4.44
C ASP A 31 -8.19 15.01 -3.70
N ALA A 32 -7.10 14.26 -3.58
CA ALA A 32 -6.02 14.58 -2.65
C ALA A 32 -5.24 15.83 -3.08
N ALA A 33 -5.32 16.91 -2.30
CA ALA A 33 -4.33 17.99 -2.38
C ALA A 33 -3.00 17.50 -1.78
N VAL A 34 -2.08 17.11 -2.65
CA VAL A 34 -0.74 16.62 -2.29
C VAL A 34 0.08 17.75 -1.65
N GLY A 35 0.55 17.52 -0.42
CA GLY A 35 1.34 18.47 0.36
C GLY A 35 2.85 18.41 0.09
N PRO A 36 3.67 19.08 0.92
CA PRO A 36 5.13 18.95 0.86
C PRO A 36 5.61 17.51 1.14
N ILE A 37 6.85 17.21 0.70
CA ILE A 37 7.52 15.95 1.04
C ILE A 37 7.72 15.87 2.56
N THR A 38 7.32 14.75 3.15
CA THR A 38 7.51 14.40 4.57
C THR A 38 8.65 13.41 4.77
N TRP A 39 8.91 12.55 3.78
CA TRP A 39 9.99 11.58 3.81
C TRP A 39 10.43 11.24 2.39
N GLN A 40 11.73 11.01 2.19
CA GLN A 40 12.28 10.58 0.90
C GLN A 40 13.56 9.76 1.08
N ASP A 41 13.85 8.89 0.13
CA ASP A 41 15.17 8.35 -0.12
C ASP A 41 15.51 8.46 -1.61
N GLU A 42 16.67 9.02 -1.90
CA GLU A 42 17.10 9.45 -3.24
C GLU A 42 18.35 8.71 -3.70
N PHE A 43 18.80 7.71 -2.94
CA PHE A 43 19.87 6.74 -3.26
C PHE A 43 21.18 7.26 -3.88
N ASN A 44 21.47 8.56 -3.70
CA ASN A 44 22.65 9.29 -4.18
C ASN A 44 23.93 8.98 -3.35
N ALA A 45 24.20 7.70 -3.08
CA ALA A 45 25.41 7.23 -2.40
C ALA A 45 26.36 6.53 -3.37
N ALA A 46 27.65 6.46 -3.01
CA ALA A 46 28.68 5.87 -3.86
C ALA A 46 28.47 4.36 -4.11
N ALA A 47 28.97 3.86 -5.23
CA ALA A 47 28.90 2.45 -5.61
C ALA A 47 29.41 1.53 -4.48
N GLY A 48 28.65 0.49 -4.14
CA GLY A 48 29.00 -0.44 -3.06
C GLY A 48 28.55 0.00 -1.66
N THR A 49 28.00 1.20 -1.49
CA THR A 49 27.49 1.66 -0.19
C THR A 49 26.27 0.82 0.24
N PRO A 50 26.23 0.25 1.46
CA PRO A 50 25.06 -0.45 1.97
C PRO A 50 23.81 0.43 2.05
N VAL A 51 22.63 -0.19 2.13
CA VAL A 51 21.36 0.52 2.36
C VAL A 51 21.39 1.31 3.67
N ASN A 52 20.83 2.52 3.68
CA ASN A 52 20.78 3.38 4.87
C ASN A 52 19.94 2.73 5.99
N THR A 53 20.61 2.18 7.02
CA THR A 53 19.97 1.50 8.16
C THR A 53 19.23 2.45 9.11
N GLY A 54 19.36 3.77 8.95
CA GLY A 54 18.48 4.76 9.59
C GLY A 54 17.09 4.81 8.95
N LYS A 55 16.97 4.46 7.66
CA LYS A 55 15.72 4.49 6.88
C LYS A 55 15.09 3.10 6.68
N TRP A 56 15.90 2.07 6.46
CA TRP A 56 15.46 0.73 6.10
C TRP A 56 15.96 -0.35 7.07
N THR A 57 15.19 -1.42 7.21
CA THR A 57 15.58 -2.71 7.80
C THR A 57 15.53 -3.76 6.70
N ALA A 58 16.53 -4.64 6.60
CA ALA A 58 16.44 -5.83 5.75
C ALA A 58 15.73 -6.95 6.52
N GLU A 59 14.65 -7.50 5.96
CA GLU A 59 14.04 -8.74 6.45
C GLU A 59 14.83 -9.95 5.92
N ILE A 60 14.98 -10.99 6.75
CA ILE A 60 15.88 -12.12 6.51
C ILE A 60 15.10 -13.42 6.54
N GLY A 61 15.35 -14.32 5.59
CA GLY A 61 14.79 -15.67 5.62
C GLY A 61 14.20 -16.16 4.29
N GLY A 62 13.98 -17.48 4.24
CA GLY A 62 13.41 -18.21 3.10
C GLY A 62 12.23 -19.10 3.50
N SER A 63 11.35 -18.57 4.35
CA SER A 63 10.16 -19.26 4.89
C SER A 63 9.04 -19.50 3.87
N GLY A 64 9.17 -18.93 2.67
CA GLY A 64 8.12 -18.92 1.64
C GLY A 64 7.13 -17.76 1.77
N TRP A 65 7.25 -16.94 2.83
CA TRP A 65 6.60 -15.63 3.00
C TRP A 65 5.07 -15.60 2.79
N GLY A 66 4.41 -16.74 3.00
CA GLY A 66 2.96 -16.94 2.76
C GLY A 66 2.61 -17.37 1.34
N ASN A 67 3.51 -17.14 0.37
CA ASN A 67 3.26 -17.28 -1.07
C ASN A 67 3.98 -18.46 -1.73
N ASN A 68 4.64 -19.32 -0.96
CA ASN A 68 5.57 -20.37 -1.43
C ASN A 68 6.78 -19.84 -2.23
N GLU A 69 7.22 -18.62 -1.90
CA GLU A 69 8.42 -17.98 -2.47
C GLU A 69 9.69 -18.84 -2.29
N ARG A 70 10.66 -18.78 -3.23
CA ARG A 70 11.88 -19.61 -3.20
C ARG A 70 13.16 -18.88 -2.78
N GLN A 71 13.20 -17.56 -2.78
CA GLN A 71 14.40 -16.82 -2.34
C GLN A 71 14.60 -16.87 -0.84
N TYR A 72 15.86 -16.81 -0.42
CA TYR A 72 16.24 -16.38 0.91
C TYR A 72 16.58 -14.87 0.86
N TYR A 73 15.83 -14.04 1.58
CA TYR A 73 16.17 -12.61 1.69
C TYR A 73 17.38 -12.43 2.61
N THR A 74 18.32 -11.55 2.24
CA THR A 74 19.55 -11.27 2.99
C THR A 74 19.75 -9.76 3.24
N ASN A 75 20.67 -9.43 4.16
CA ASN A 75 21.21 -8.09 4.37
C ASN A 75 22.54 -7.85 3.62
N SER A 76 22.89 -8.72 2.66
CA SER A 76 24.17 -8.63 1.94
C SER A 76 24.14 -7.52 0.88
N THR A 77 25.25 -6.79 0.73
CA THR A 77 25.48 -5.88 -0.40
C THR A 77 25.55 -6.59 -1.76
N SER A 78 25.60 -7.92 -1.78
CA SER A 78 25.36 -8.69 -3.01
C SER A 78 23.89 -8.60 -3.48
N ASN A 79 22.93 -8.45 -2.55
CA ASN A 79 21.50 -8.42 -2.82
C ASN A 79 20.85 -7.03 -2.70
N ALA A 80 21.38 -6.10 -1.90
CA ALA A 80 20.90 -4.70 -1.85
C ALA A 80 22.04 -3.71 -1.59
N VAL A 81 22.29 -2.83 -2.57
CA VAL A 81 23.41 -1.89 -2.54
C VAL A 81 23.16 -0.68 -3.44
N HIS A 82 23.85 0.44 -3.20
CA HIS A 82 23.86 1.59 -4.11
C HIS A 82 24.80 1.34 -5.31
N ASP A 83 24.42 1.81 -6.50
CA ASP A 83 25.22 1.66 -7.73
C ASP A 83 26.23 2.80 -7.99
N GLY A 84 26.11 3.93 -7.30
CA GLY A 84 26.91 5.13 -7.56
C GLY A 84 26.44 5.99 -8.74
N ALA A 85 25.33 5.61 -9.39
CA ALA A 85 24.65 6.35 -10.46
C ALA A 85 23.27 6.88 -10.04
N GLY A 86 22.99 6.89 -8.72
CA GLY A 86 21.77 7.43 -8.12
C GLY A 86 20.73 6.38 -7.75
N ASN A 87 21.00 5.08 -7.89
CA ASN A 87 20.00 4.03 -7.63
C ASN A 87 20.38 3.12 -6.46
N LEU A 88 19.36 2.71 -5.71
CA LEU A 88 19.38 1.45 -4.97
C LEU A 88 19.13 0.30 -5.96
N VAL A 89 19.94 -0.75 -5.88
CA VAL A 89 19.79 -1.94 -6.70
C VAL A 89 19.49 -3.15 -5.82
N ILE A 90 18.26 -3.66 -5.91
CA ILE A 90 17.88 -4.95 -5.32
C ILE A 90 18.14 -6.04 -6.37
N THR A 91 19.03 -6.97 -6.06
CA THR A 91 19.50 -8.02 -6.97
C THR A 91 19.05 -9.40 -6.49
N ALA A 92 18.16 -10.03 -7.27
CA ALA A 92 17.80 -11.44 -7.14
C ALA A 92 18.82 -12.32 -7.90
N ARG A 93 19.30 -13.39 -7.25
CA ARG A 93 20.40 -14.23 -7.73
C ARG A 93 20.06 -15.71 -7.59
N ARG A 94 20.62 -16.56 -8.46
CA ARG A 94 20.58 -18.03 -8.33
C ARG A 94 21.89 -18.55 -7.74
N GLU A 95 22.04 -18.38 -6.44
CA GLU A 95 23.23 -18.76 -5.68
C GLU A 95 22.85 -19.07 -4.22
N ASN A 96 23.73 -19.75 -3.49
CA ASN A 96 23.59 -19.96 -2.05
C ASN A 96 24.96 -20.04 -1.36
N PRO A 97 25.69 -18.90 -1.24
CA PRO A 97 27.01 -18.86 -0.63
C PRO A 97 26.99 -19.13 0.89
N GLY A 98 25.87 -18.83 1.57
CA GLY A 98 25.72 -19.04 3.01
C GLY A 98 25.25 -20.44 3.42
N ASN A 99 25.05 -21.37 2.47
CA ASN A 99 24.40 -22.67 2.69
C ASN A 99 23.02 -22.56 3.40
N PHE A 100 22.31 -21.48 3.11
CA PHE A 100 20.99 -21.14 3.67
C PHE A 100 19.97 -22.26 3.43
N GLN A 101 19.08 -22.44 4.40
CA GLN A 101 17.94 -23.34 4.31
C GLN A 101 16.64 -22.54 4.18
N CYS A 102 15.77 -23.02 3.31
CA CYS A 102 14.47 -22.49 2.95
C CYS A 102 13.40 -23.55 3.31
N HIS A 103 12.12 -23.21 3.22
CA HIS A 103 11.01 -24.15 3.51
C HIS A 103 11.06 -25.45 2.69
N TYR A 104 11.69 -25.44 1.51
CA TYR A 104 11.88 -26.58 0.61
C TYR A 104 13.24 -27.27 0.72
N GLY A 105 14.05 -26.97 1.76
CA GLY A 105 15.41 -27.48 1.94
C GLY A 105 16.49 -26.46 1.56
N ARG A 106 17.62 -26.90 0.99
CA ARG A 106 18.72 -26.01 0.60
C ARG A 106 18.24 -24.95 -0.40
N CYS A 107 18.38 -23.67 -0.07
CA CYS A 107 17.94 -22.59 -0.93
C CYS A 107 18.68 -22.60 -2.29
N GLU A 108 17.96 -22.26 -3.36
CA GLU A 108 18.50 -22.06 -4.72
C GLU A 108 18.80 -20.58 -5.05
N TYR A 109 18.14 -19.64 -4.36
CA TYR A 109 18.13 -18.22 -4.72
C TYR A 109 18.33 -17.30 -3.51
N THR A 110 18.98 -16.15 -3.72
CA THR A 110 19.04 -15.03 -2.76
C THR A 110 18.43 -13.76 -3.34
N SER A 111 17.91 -12.90 -2.48
CA SER A 111 17.41 -11.55 -2.85
C SER A 111 17.46 -10.63 -1.62
N ALA A 112 16.86 -9.45 -1.70
CA ALA A 112 16.63 -8.58 -0.54
C ALA A 112 15.16 -8.12 -0.45
N ARG A 113 14.73 -7.89 0.78
CA ARG A 113 13.43 -7.32 1.15
C ARG A 113 13.67 -6.26 2.22
N LEU A 114 13.35 -5.01 1.91
CA LEU A 114 13.67 -3.83 2.70
C LEU A 114 12.38 -3.18 3.19
N ILE A 115 12.30 -2.88 4.48
CA ILE A 115 11.10 -2.29 5.11
C ILE A 115 11.45 -1.02 5.92
N THR A 116 10.53 -0.05 5.98
CA THR A 116 10.69 1.14 6.84
C THR A 116 10.07 0.99 8.23
N SER A 117 9.59 -0.20 8.61
CA SER A 117 8.91 -0.43 9.91
C SER A 117 9.78 -0.01 11.10
N ASN A 118 9.17 0.73 12.04
CA ASN A 118 9.83 1.37 13.19
C ASN A 118 10.88 2.45 12.83
N LYS A 119 10.90 2.95 11.58
CA LYS A 119 11.78 4.03 11.09
C LYS A 119 10.98 5.14 10.40
N PHE A 120 10.04 4.74 9.53
CA PHE A 120 9.07 5.60 8.90
C PHE A 120 7.77 4.84 8.63
N SER A 121 6.64 5.46 8.99
CA SER A 121 5.30 5.05 8.59
C SER A 121 4.40 6.29 8.57
N GLN A 122 3.46 6.37 7.63
CA GLN A 122 2.54 7.50 7.49
C GLN A 122 1.13 7.02 7.13
N ALA A 123 0.11 7.77 7.55
CA ALA A 123 -1.25 7.63 7.06
C ALA A 123 -1.54 8.73 6.05
N TYR A 124 -2.12 8.37 4.90
CA TYR A 124 -2.49 9.29 3.81
C TYR A 124 -1.29 10.01 3.16
N GLY A 125 -1.51 10.61 2.00
CA GLY A 125 -0.51 11.35 1.24
C GLY A 125 -0.35 10.83 -0.18
N LYS A 126 0.70 11.29 -0.86
CA LYS A 126 1.18 10.66 -2.09
C LYS A 126 2.41 9.83 -1.76
N PHE A 127 2.42 8.56 -2.17
CA PHE A 127 3.56 7.65 -2.01
C PHE A 127 3.99 7.24 -3.42
N GLU A 128 5.24 7.51 -3.79
CA GLU A 128 5.73 7.34 -5.15
C GLU A 128 7.16 6.81 -5.17
N ALA A 129 7.46 5.92 -6.11
CA ALA A 129 8.81 5.49 -6.41
C ALA A 129 9.07 5.46 -7.92
N ARG A 130 10.27 5.88 -8.33
CA ARG A 130 10.73 5.73 -9.71
C ARG A 130 11.60 4.48 -9.81
N ILE A 131 11.09 3.46 -10.50
CA ILE A 131 11.62 2.10 -10.49
C ILE A 131 11.78 1.61 -11.93
N LYS A 132 12.91 0.95 -12.22
CA LYS A 132 13.06 0.06 -13.37
C LYS A 132 13.05 -1.38 -12.86
N ILE A 133 12.02 -2.13 -13.24
CA ILE A 133 11.77 -3.48 -12.70
C ILE A 133 12.55 -4.58 -13.46
N PRO A 134 12.82 -5.73 -12.81
CA PRO A 134 13.33 -6.94 -13.47
C PRO A 134 12.27 -7.62 -14.35
N ARG A 135 12.66 -8.70 -15.04
CA ARG A 135 11.76 -9.51 -15.90
C ARG A 135 12.03 -11.01 -15.82
N GLY A 136 11.13 -11.81 -16.39
CA GLY A 136 11.31 -13.26 -16.60
C GLY A 136 10.34 -14.10 -15.77
N GLN A 137 10.09 -15.33 -16.24
CA GLN A 137 9.20 -16.29 -15.59
C GLN A 137 9.62 -16.50 -14.12
N GLY A 138 8.66 -16.44 -13.20
CA GLY A 138 8.90 -16.64 -11.76
C GLY A 138 9.59 -15.48 -11.04
N ILE A 139 9.79 -14.31 -11.66
CA ILE A 139 10.35 -13.12 -11.00
C ILE A 139 9.19 -12.18 -10.60
N TRP A 140 9.24 -11.63 -9.38
CA TRP A 140 8.14 -10.85 -8.80
C TRP A 140 8.67 -9.65 -7.98
N PRO A 141 8.95 -8.51 -8.64
CA PRO A 141 9.24 -7.25 -7.96
C PRO A 141 7.98 -6.62 -7.35
N ALA A 142 8.14 -5.99 -6.19
CA ALA A 142 7.06 -5.26 -5.53
C ALA A 142 7.55 -3.97 -4.82
N PHE A 143 6.69 -2.94 -4.86
CA PHE A 143 6.73 -1.75 -4.02
C PHE A 143 5.35 -1.59 -3.38
N TRP A 144 5.28 -1.69 -2.06
CA TRP A 144 4.04 -1.95 -1.33
C TRP A 144 4.12 -1.48 0.13
N MET A 145 3.01 -1.61 0.85
CA MET A 145 2.83 -1.02 2.18
C MET A 145 2.03 -1.94 3.11
N LEU A 146 2.45 -2.06 4.37
CA LEU A 146 1.74 -2.78 5.42
C LEU A 146 1.39 -1.88 6.60
N GLY A 147 0.24 -2.14 7.25
CA GLY A 147 -0.18 -1.43 8.45
C GLY A 147 0.85 -1.49 9.59
N GLN A 148 1.11 -0.35 10.23
CA GLN A 148 2.08 -0.24 11.33
C GLN A 148 1.67 -1.02 12.60
N ASP A 149 0.42 -1.52 12.66
CA ASP A 149 -0.11 -2.43 13.69
C ASP A 149 -0.03 -3.92 13.31
N PHE A 150 0.68 -4.30 12.24
CA PHE A 150 0.84 -5.68 11.76
C PHE A 150 1.29 -6.67 12.85
N GLY A 151 2.19 -6.27 13.76
CA GLY A 151 2.61 -7.13 14.88
C GLY A 151 1.52 -7.37 15.93
N GLN A 152 0.53 -6.48 16.01
CA GLN A 152 -0.51 -6.47 17.02
C GLN A 152 -1.81 -7.11 16.53
N VAL A 153 -2.17 -6.96 15.25
CA VAL A 153 -3.43 -7.46 14.68
C VAL A 153 -3.26 -8.55 13.62
N GLY A 154 -2.03 -8.76 13.13
CA GLY A 154 -1.71 -9.71 12.06
C GLY A 154 -2.29 -9.34 10.69
N TRP A 155 -1.89 -10.10 9.69
CA TRP A 155 -2.48 -10.05 8.34
C TRP A 155 -3.80 -10.83 8.30
N PRO A 156 -4.83 -10.40 7.55
CA PRO A 156 -4.92 -9.16 6.77
C PRO A 156 -5.49 -7.96 7.56
N ASN A 157 -5.67 -8.08 8.88
CA ASN A 157 -6.25 -7.01 9.71
C ASN A 157 -5.40 -5.73 9.76
N SER A 158 -4.10 -5.85 9.50
CA SER A 158 -3.17 -4.74 9.33
C SER A 158 -3.55 -3.82 8.16
N GLY A 159 -4.18 -4.36 7.12
CA GLY A 159 -4.17 -3.73 5.80
C GLY A 159 -2.84 -3.94 5.08
N GLU A 160 -2.95 -4.05 3.76
CA GLU A 160 -1.88 -4.07 2.77
C GLU A 160 -2.29 -3.17 1.59
N ILE A 161 -1.36 -2.37 1.06
CA ILE A 161 -1.58 -1.51 -0.11
C ILE A 161 -0.41 -1.70 -1.07
N ASP A 162 -0.68 -2.32 -2.20
CA ASP A 162 0.33 -2.74 -3.16
C ASP A 162 0.39 -1.68 -4.27
N ILE A 163 1.41 -0.82 -4.23
CA ILE A 163 1.54 0.34 -5.13
C ILE A 163 1.95 -0.13 -6.53
N MET A 164 2.84 -1.11 -6.59
CA MET A 164 3.33 -1.75 -7.80
C MET A 164 3.65 -3.20 -7.49
N GLU A 165 3.02 -4.10 -8.23
CA GLU A 165 3.53 -5.45 -8.45
C GLU A 165 3.64 -5.73 -9.95
N ASN A 166 4.61 -6.56 -10.32
CA ASN A 166 4.63 -7.23 -11.62
C ASN A 166 4.95 -8.71 -11.42
N VAL A 167 4.33 -9.57 -12.23
CA VAL A 167 4.82 -10.94 -12.45
C VAL A 167 5.57 -10.97 -13.77
N GLY A 168 6.84 -11.37 -13.76
CA GLY A 168 7.75 -11.22 -14.90
C GLY A 168 7.42 -12.09 -16.14
N LYS A 169 6.38 -12.92 -16.04
CA LYS A 169 5.72 -13.64 -17.14
C LYS A 169 4.71 -12.78 -17.93
N GLU A 170 4.27 -11.67 -17.33
CA GLU A 170 3.36 -10.66 -17.89
C GLU A 170 4.08 -9.29 -17.89
N PRO A 171 5.20 -9.15 -18.62
CA PRO A 171 6.15 -8.05 -18.45
C PRO A 171 5.58 -6.66 -18.79
N ASN A 172 4.41 -6.59 -19.43
CA ASN A 172 3.76 -5.36 -19.87
C ASN A 172 2.74 -4.81 -18.85
N THR A 173 2.42 -5.57 -17.79
CA THR A 173 1.31 -5.29 -16.86
C THR A 173 1.81 -4.93 -15.47
N VAL A 174 1.33 -3.82 -14.90
CA VAL A 174 1.43 -3.53 -13.46
C VAL A 174 0.12 -3.86 -12.77
N TYR A 175 0.20 -4.36 -11.54
CA TYR A 175 -0.91 -4.56 -10.63
C TYR A 175 -0.83 -3.55 -9.48
N GLY A 176 -1.99 -3.10 -9.02
CA GLY A 176 -2.16 -2.31 -7.79
C GLY A 176 -3.34 -2.87 -7.01
N THR A 177 -3.09 -3.26 -5.76
CA THR A 177 -3.98 -4.13 -4.98
C THR A 177 -4.19 -3.58 -3.56
N VAL A 178 -5.28 -3.98 -2.91
CA VAL A 178 -5.42 -3.91 -1.46
C VAL A 178 -5.81 -5.27 -0.87
N HIS A 179 -5.23 -5.57 0.29
CA HIS A 179 -5.65 -6.70 1.13
C HIS A 179 -6.17 -6.22 2.49
N GLY A 180 -7.26 -6.84 2.94
CA GLY A 180 -7.91 -6.54 4.21
C GLY A 180 -8.86 -7.66 4.68
N PRO A 181 -9.49 -7.52 5.86
CA PRO A 181 -10.37 -8.54 6.43
C PRO A 181 -11.61 -8.75 5.54
N GLY A 182 -11.71 -9.93 4.93
CA GLY A 182 -12.75 -10.30 3.97
C GLY A 182 -12.40 -10.09 2.49
N TYR A 183 -11.24 -9.52 2.18
CA TYR A 183 -10.76 -9.24 0.82
C TYR A 183 -9.22 -9.33 0.76
N SER A 184 -8.67 -10.55 0.75
CA SER A 184 -7.22 -10.78 0.91
C SER A 184 -6.69 -11.99 0.14
N GLY A 185 -5.39 -12.02 -0.12
CA GLY A 185 -4.74 -13.04 -0.96
C GLY A 185 -5.36 -13.07 -2.36
N GLY A 186 -5.74 -14.25 -2.85
CA GLY A 186 -6.45 -14.40 -4.14
C GLY A 186 -7.83 -13.72 -4.23
N ALA A 187 -8.33 -13.14 -3.12
CA ALA A 187 -9.52 -12.31 -3.07
C ALA A 187 -9.21 -10.83 -2.68
N GLY A 188 -7.96 -10.38 -2.86
CA GLY A 188 -7.62 -8.97 -2.82
C GLY A 188 -8.35 -8.17 -3.90
N ILE A 189 -8.63 -6.90 -3.62
CA ILE A 189 -9.28 -6.03 -4.61
C ILE A 189 -8.16 -5.38 -5.42
N THR A 190 -8.06 -5.76 -6.69
CA THR A 190 -6.95 -5.42 -7.57
C THR A 190 -7.42 -4.69 -8.83
N GLY A 191 -6.58 -3.79 -9.31
CA GLY A 191 -6.64 -3.23 -10.65
C GLY A 191 -5.30 -3.38 -11.34
N SER A 192 -5.31 -3.35 -12.67
CA SER A 192 -4.09 -3.50 -13.46
C SER A 192 -4.04 -2.54 -14.64
N ARG A 193 -2.84 -2.28 -15.13
CA ARG A 193 -2.60 -1.52 -16.35
C ARG A 193 -1.53 -2.18 -17.20
N ASN A 194 -1.90 -2.53 -18.43
CA ASN A 194 -0.98 -2.95 -19.46
C ASN A 194 -0.57 -1.74 -20.31
N ILE A 195 0.73 -1.57 -20.59
CA ILE A 195 1.24 -0.45 -21.42
C ILE A 195 1.67 -0.87 -22.84
N GLY A 196 1.36 -2.10 -23.27
CA GLY A 196 1.68 -2.61 -24.60
C GLY A 196 3.16 -2.96 -24.85
N ARG A 197 4.07 -2.59 -23.93
CA ARG A 197 5.51 -2.90 -23.97
C ARG A 197 6.03 -3.32 -22.58
N PRO A 198 7.20 -3.97 -22.46
CA PRO A 198 7.74 -4.36 -21.16
C PRO A 198 8.04 -3.17 -20.24
N LEU A 199 7.47 -3.19 -19.03
CA LEU A 199 7.78 -2.25 -17.94
C LEU A 199 9.24 -2.34 -17.48
N ALA A 200 9.90 -3.46 -17.76
CA ALA A 200 11.31 -3.68 -17.46
C ALA A 200 12.28 -3.02 -18.45
N ASP A 201 11.80 -2.41 -19.55
CA ASP A 201 12.65 -1.75 -20.55
C ASP A 201 13.12 -0.36 -20.08
N ASP A 202 12.28 0.36 -19.34
CA ASP A 202 12.49 1.75 -18.90
C ASP A 202 12.40 1.90 -17.37
N PHE A 203 12.72 3.09 -16.85
CA PHE A 203 12.27 3.51 -15.52
C PHE A 203 10.86 4.09 -15.63
N HIS A 204 9.96 3.59 -14.78
CA HIS A 204 8.59 4.06 -14.65
C HIS A 204 8.34 4.68 -13.28
N THR A 205 7.38 5.60 -13.19
CA THR A 205 6.98 6.22 -11.92
C THR A 205 5.70 5.57 -11.43
N TYR A 206 5.80 4.79 -10.36
CA TYR A 206 4.68 4.09 -9.72
C TYR A 206 4.29 4.81 -8.43
N GLY A 207 2.99 5.01 -8.20
CA GLY A 207 2.56 5.68 -6.98
C GLY A 207 1.09 5.55 -6.66
N ILE A 208 0.75 5.85 -5.41
CA ILE A 208 -0.62 6.05 -4.95
C ILE A 208 -0.83 7.47 -4.44
N GLU A 209 -2.07 7.94 -4.58
CA GLU A 209 -2.62 9.00 -3.73
C GLU A 209 -3.66 8.40 -2.80
N TRP A 210 -3.47 8.59 -1.50
CA TRP A 210 -4.28 8.00 -0.43
C TRP A 210 -4.80 9.13 0.47
N SER A 211 -6.11 9.16 0.68
CA SER A 211 -6.81 10.06 1.58
C SER A 211 -7.86 9.28 2.39
N PRO A 212 -8.52 9.88 3.40
CA PRO A 212 -9.57 9.20 4.13
C PRO A 212 -10.67 8.69 3.18
N ASN A 213 -10.88 7.37 3.16
CA ASN A 213 -11.85 6.65 2.32
C ASN A 213 -11.55 6.61 0.80
N LEU A 214 -10.34 6.95 0.34
CA LEU A 214 -9.94 6.83 -1.06
C LEU A 214 -8.45 6.46 -1.21
N ILE A 215 -8.17 5.47 -2.06
CA ILE A 215 -6.83 5.21 -2.60
C ILE A 215 -6.94 5.21 -4.13
N ARG A 216 -5.98 5.81 -4.83
CA ARG A 216 -5.85 5.85 -6.29
C ARG A 216 -4.44 5.43 -6.71
N TRP A 217 -4.31 4.61 -7.75
CA TRP A 217 -3.03 4.11 -8.26
C TRP A 217 -2.70 4.75 -9.61
N PHE A 218 -1.42 5.09 -9.78
CA PHE A 218 -0.89 5.79 -10.94
C PHE A 218 0.34 5.06 -11.48
N LEU A 219 0.43 5.03 -12.81
CA LEU A 219 1.64 4.68 -13.56
C LEU A 219 1.96 5.86 -14.50
N ASP A 220 3.16 6.40 -14.35
CA ASP A 220 3.65 7.59 -15.06
C ASP A 220 2.69 8.79 -14.96
N GLY A 221 2.13 8.99 -13.77
CA GLY A 221 1.17 10.07 -13.46
C GLY A 221 -0.25 9.86 -13.99
N ALA A 222 -0.53 8.81 -14.77
CA ALA A 222 -1.88 8.47 -15.22
C ALA A 222 -2.53 7.42 -14.32
N GLU A 223 -3.73 7.74 -13.82
CA GLU A 223 -4.52 6.86 -12.94
C GLU A 223 -4.97 5.58 -13.66
N TYR A 224 -5.01 4.44 -12.97
CA TYR A 224 -5.53 3.19 -13.52
C TYR A 224 -6.41 2.37 -12.55
N HIS A 225 -6.37 2.64 -11.25
CA HIS A 225 -7.21 1.99 -10.26
C HIS A 225 -7.62 2.97 -9.17
N ARG A 226 -8.79 2.77 -8.57
CA ARG A 226 -9.27 3.52 -7.40
C ARG A 226 -10.16 2.67 -6.52
N ILE A 227 -10.02 2.81 -5.20
CA ILE A 227 -10.73 2.04 -4.18
C ILE A 227 -11.24 2.95 -3.06
N THR A 228 -12.47 2.71 -2.64
CA THR A 228 -13.21 3.36 -1.56
C THR A 228 -13.88 2.30 -0.69
N PRO A 229 -14.41 2.62 0.52
CA PRO A 229 -15.18 1.69 1.34
C PRO A 229 -16.36 1.02 0.59
N ALA A 230 -16.95 1.69 -0.41
CA ALA A 230 -18.03 1.12 -1.23
C ALA A 230 -17.58 -0.07 -2.08
N ASN A 231 -16.29 -0.16 -2.42
CA ASN A 231 -15.73 -1.29 -3.17
C ASN A 231 -15.56 -2.56 -2.32
N LEU A 232 -15.59 -2.44 -0.98
CA LEU A 232 -15.28 -3.55 -0.07
C LEU A 232 -16.42 -4.57 0.12
N GLY A 233 -17.57 -4.38 -0.53
CA GLY A 233 -18.73 -5.28 -0.40
C GLY A 233 -19.34 -5.32 1.02
N GLY A 234 -19.13 -4.27 1.82
CA GLY A 234 -19.54 -4.21 3.22
C GLY A 234 -18.48 -4.70 4.22
N ASN A 235 -17.33 -5.19 3.76
CA ASN A 235 -16.19 -5.51 4.63
C ASN A 235 -15.56 -4.24 5.24
N ARG A 236 -14.80 -4.43 6.33
CA ARG A 236 -14.17 -3.33 7.07
C ARG A 236 -13.04 -2.66 6.27
N TRP A 237 -13.08 -1.34 6.17
CA TRP A 237 -11.93 -0.51 5.78
C TRP A 237 -10.84 -0.52 6.86
N VAL A 238 -9.58 -0.72 6.48
CA VAL A 238 -8.41 -0.76 7.38
C VAL A 238 -7.29 0.20 6.96
N PHE A 239 -7.54 1.05 5.96
CA PHE A 239 -6.57 2.02 5.43
C PHE A 239 -6.83 3.42 6.02
N ASP A 240 -7.04 3.45 7.34
CA ASP A 240 -7.37 4.61 8.18
C ASP A 240 -6.26 4.93 9.20
N LYS A 241 -5.13 4.24 9.11
CA LYS A 241 -4.02 4.19 10.08
C LYS A 241 -2.65 4.15 9.38
N PRO A 242 -1.54 4.53 10.04
CA PRO A 242 -0.22 4.57 9.40
C PRO A 242 0.22 3.23 8.84
N HIS A 243 0.86 3.26 7.68
CA HIS A 243 1.49 2.11 7.03
C HIS A 243 2.99 2.39 6.80
N PHE A 244 3.82 1.35 6.84
CA PHE A 244 5.25 1.41 6.49
C PHE A 244 5.49 0.87 5.08
N LEU A 245 6.58 1.29 4.43
CA LEU A 245 6.94 0.94 3.06
C LEU A 245 7.76 -0.35 3.00
N LEU A 246 7.61 -1.08 1.89
CA LEU A 246 8.36 -2.30 1.56
C LEU A 246 8.86 -2.26 0.10
N LEU A 247 10.07 -2.77 -0.13
CA LEU A 247 10.66 -3.01 -1.44
C LEU A 247 11.31 -4.40 -1.48
N ASN A 248 10.99 -5.23 -2.47
CA ASN A 248 11.62 -6.54 -2.66
C ASN A 248 11.59 -7.02 -4.11
N VAL A 249 12.38 -8.06 -4.40
CA VAL A 249 12.21 -8.92 -5.58
C VAL A 249 12.09 -10.36 -5.11
N ALA A 250 10.88 -10.90 -5.12
CA ALA A 250 10.62 -12.32 -4.89
C ALA A 250 11.03 -13.16 -6.11
N VAL A 251 11.33 -14.44 -5.87
CA VAL A 251 11.70 -15.44 -6.87
C VAL A 251 10.90 -16.70 -6.59
N GLY A 252 9.99 -17.05 -7.48
CA GLY A 252 9.02 -18.12 -7.29
C GLY A 252 7.82 -17.68 -6.45
N GLY A 253 6.70 -18.38 -6.60
CA GLY A 253 5.51 -18.21 -5.76
C GLY A 253 4.25 -18.71 -6.46
N ASN A 254 3.14 -18.78 -5.71
CA ASN A 254 1.86 -19.29 -6.20
C ASN A 254 1.32 -18.51 -7.42
N TRP A 255 1.50 -17.19 -7.45
CA TRP A 255 1.01 -16.32 -8.54
C TRP A 255 2.00 -16.12 -9.70
N PRO A 256 3.29 -15.76 -9.49
CA PRO A 256 4.26 -15.66 -10.60
C PRO A 256 4.62 -17.03 -11.21
N GLY A 257 4.29 -18.14 -10.54
CA GLY A 257 4.89 -19.45 -10.83
C GLY A 257 6.36 -19.48 -10.40
N TYR A 258 7.11 -20.49 -10.85
CA TYR A 258 8.53 -20.65 -10.52
C TYR A 258 9.43 -20.30 -11.71
N PRO A 259 10.71 -19.95 -11.50
CA PRO A 259 11.69 -19.83 -12.57
C PRO A 259 11.81 -21.10 -13.41
N ASP A 260 12.05 -20.93 -14.71
CA ASP A 260 12.28 -22.02 -15.65
C ASP A 260 13.54 -21.77 -16.51
N ALA A 261 13.70 -22.51 -17.61
CA ALA A 261 14.86 -22.38 -18.50
C ALA A 261 14.95 -21.03 -19.25
N THR A 262 13.89 -20.21 -19.23
CA THR A 262 13.88 -18.85 -19.80
C THR A 262 14.34 -17.78 -18.80
N THR A 263 14.31 -18.08 -17.49
CA THR A 263 14.62 -17.11 -16.44
C THR A 263 16.13 -16.88 -16.30
N GLN A 264 16.61 -15.78 -16.88
CA GLN A 264 18.01 -15.36 -16.77
C GLN A 264 18.29 -14.71 -15.41
N PHE A 265 19.36 -15.12 -14.74
CA PHE A 265 19.85 -14.53 -13.49
C PHE A 265 21.26 -13.94 -13.68
N PRO A 266 21.64 -12.88 -12.93
CA PRO A 266 20.84 -12.17 -11.93
C PRO A 266 19.72 -11.33 -12.54
N GLN A 267 18.73 -10.96 -11.71
CA GLN A 267 17.69 -9.98 -12.03
C GLN A 267 17.79 -8.81 -11.06
N GLN A 268 17.52 -7.59 -11.55
CA GLN A 268 17.73 -6.36 -10.78
C GLN A 268 16.52 -5.43 -10.85
N MET A 269 16.09 -4.95 -9.68
CA MET A 269 15.20 -3.81 -9.55
C MET A 269 16.03 -2.59 -9.18
N LEU A 270 16.01 -1.57 -10.02
CA LEU A 270 16.70 -0.29 -9.78
C LEU A 270 15.67 0.72 -9.28
N VAL A 271 15.95 1.38 -8.16
CA VAL A 271 15.09 2.40 -7.55
C VAL A 271 15.89 3.70 -7.47
N ASP A 272 15.45 4.70 -8.23
CA ASP A 272 16.05 6.06 -8.33
C ASP A 272 15.64 6.90 -7.11
N TYR A 273 14.34 6.91 -6.79
CA TYR A 273 13.85 7.49 -5.54
C TYR A 273 12.63 6.73 -5.00
N VAL A 274 12.41 6.88 -3.69
CA VAL A 274 11.11 6.72 -3.04
C VAL A 274 10.79 8.03 -2.32
N ARG A 275 9.63 8.63 -2.59
CA ARG A 275 9.18 9.90 -2.00
C ARG A 275 7.79 9.74 -1.41
N VAL A 276 7.57 10.38 -0.26
CA VAL A 276 6.27 10.50 0.38
C VAL A 276 5.97 11.95 0.68
N ASN A 277 4.81 12.40 0.24
CA ASN A 277 4.24 13.71 0.52
C ASN A 277 3.16 13.58 1.59
N SER A 278 2.92 14.64 2.37
CA SER A 278 1.74 14.70 3.23
C SER A 278 0.44 14.78 2.41
N TRP A 279 -0.68 14.37 3.00
CA TRP A 279 -1.99 14.77 2.52
C TRP A 279 -2.37 16.12 3.15
N THR A 280 -2.96 17.02 2.35
CA THR A 280 -3.61 18.22 2.86
C THR A 280 -5.11 18.14 2.59
N ASN A 281 -5.92 18.58 3.55
CA ASN A 281 -7.38 18.57 3.45
C ASN A 281 -7.89 19.78 2.64
N GLY A 282 -7.39 19.92 1.42
CA GLY A 282 -7.71 21.01 0.51
C GLY A 282 -8.40 20.48 -0.76
N THR A 283 -9.26 21.32 -1.34
CA THR A 283 -9.74 21.11 -2.71
C THR A 283 -8.55 21.11 -3.66
N PRO A 284 -8.47 20.21 -4.66
CA PRO A 284 -7.42 20.25 -5.66
C PRO A 284 -7.34 21.60 -6.38
N PRO A 285 -6.14 22.00 -6.85
CA PRO A 285 -6.04 23.02 -7.89
C PRO A 285 -6.90 22.60 -9.09
N ALA A 286 -7.83 23.46 -9.50
CA ALA A 286 -8.75 23.13 -10.60
C ALA A 286 -7.96 22.81 -11.87
N THR A 287 -8.08 21.57 -12.36
CA THR A 287 -7.36 21.10 -13.54
C THR A 287 -7.75 21.94 -14.75
N THR A 288 -6.81 22.71 -15.30
CA THR A 288 -7.06 23.60 -16.41
C THR A 288 -7.31 22.80 -17.69
N ALA A 289 -8.59 22.61 -18.01
CA ALA A 289 -9.01 22.06 -19.29
C ALA A 289 -8.43 22.90 -20.47
N PRO A 290 -8.13 22.28 -21.63
CA PRO A 290 -7.55 22.98 -22.77
C PRO A 290 -8.34 24.23 -23.19
N THR A 291 -7.65 25.35 -23.33
CA THR A 291 -8.27 26.68 -23.34
C THR A 291 -8.91 27.04 -24.70
N THR A 292 -10.24 26.97 -24.79
CA THR A 292 -11.00 27.58 -25.90
C THR A 292 -11.50 28.98 -25.52
N ARG A 293 -11.16 30.00 -26.33
CA ARG A 293 -11.49 31.41 -26.06
C ARG A 293 -13.01 31.71 -26.26
N PRO A 294 -13.62 32.65 -25.50
CA PRO A 294 -15.07 32.82 -25.45
C PRO A 294 -15.60 34.04 -26.26
N PRO A 295 -16.93 34.21 -26.33
CA PRO A 295 -17.61 35.50 -26.47
C PRO A 295 -18.12 36.05 -25.12
N THR A 296 -18.22 37.38 -25.03
CA THR A 296 -18.58 38.17 -23.83
C THR A 296 -20.08 38.50 -23.70
N THR A 297 -20.58 38.71 -22.48
CA THR A 297 -21.18 40.00 -22.02
C THR A 297 -21.52 40.00 -20.50
N ALA A 298 -21.79 41.19 -19.94
CA ALA A 298 -22.18 41.52 -18.56
C ALA A 298 -23.08 42.80 -18.60
N PRO A 299 -23.52 43.51 -17.51
CA PRO A 299 -23.25 43.37 -16.07
C PRO A 299 -24.47 43.64 -15.11
N THR A 300 -24.18 44.02 -13.83
CA THR A 300 -25.04 44.47 -12.68
C THR A 300 -25.74 43.35 -11.86
N THR A 301 -26.26 43.52 -10.61
CA THR A 301 -26.56 44.70 -9.74
C THR A 301 -26.36 44.38 -8.21
N ARG A 302 -26.69 45.30 -7.28
CA ARG A 302 -26.44 45.28 -5.80
C ARG A 302 -27.30 46.37 -5.09
N PRO A 303 -27.59 46.43 -3.75
CA PRO A 303 -27.83 45.47 -2.62
C PRO A 303 -29.27 45.72 -2.03
N PRO A 304 -29.59 45.80 -0.69
CA PRO A 304 -29.15 45.18 0.60
C PRO A 304 -30.27 44.27 1.22
N THR A 305 -30.37 43.78 2.48
CA THR A 305 -30.03 44.24 3.86
C THR A 305 -29.82 43.09 4.90
N THR A 306 -29.46 43.44 6.14
CA THR A 306 -29.26 42.60 7.38
C THR A 306 -30.20 43.10 8.52
N PRO A 307 -30.19 42.59 9.79
CA PRO A 307 -29.60 41.39 10.45
C PRO A 307 -30.76 40.47 10.99
N PRO A 308 -30.81 39.81 12.19
CA PRO A 308 -29.83 39.32 13.20
C PRO A 308 -29.83 37.75 13.27
N THR A 309 -29.71 36.93 14.35
CA THR A 309 -29.71 37.04 15.85
C THR A 309 -29.02 35.82 16.54
N THR A 310 -29.06 35.73 17.88
CA THR A 310 -28.39 34.75 18.79
C THR A 310 -29.10 34.74 20.17
N PRO A 311 -28.75 33.92 21.21
CA PRO A 311 -28.02 32.63 21.37
C PRO A 311 -28.87 31.63 22.25
N PRO A 312 -28.42 30.81 23.26
CA PRO A 312 -27.12 30.19 23.63
C PRO A 312 -27.13 28.67 24.04
N SER A 313 -25.95 28.13 24.43
CA SER A 313 -25.71 26.96 25.34
C SER A 313 -25.98 25.52 24.82
N THR A 314 -25.45 24.39 25.35
CA THR A 314 -24.20 23.95 26.08
C THR A 314 -24.06 22.40 25.85
N THR A 315 -23.33 21.46 26.51
CA THR A 315 -22.53 21.33 27.77
C THR A 315 -21.51 20.13 27.67
N ARG A 316 -20.84 19.73 28.77
CA ARG A 316 -19.97 18.54 29.01
C ARG A 316 -20.04 18.21 30.54
N PRO A 317 -19.31 17.26 31.21
CA PRO A 317 -18.30 16.22 30.85
C PRO A 317 -18.63 14.84 31.54
N PRO A 318 -17.72 13.98 32.10
CA PRO A 318 -16.29 13.64 31.87
C PRO A 318 -15.98 12.11 31.71
N THR A 319 -14.70 11.72 31.71
CA THR A 319 -14.12 10.35 31.59
C THR A 319 -13.36 9.87 32.85
N THR A 320 -13.06 8.56 32.97
CA THR A 320 -12.13 7.96 33.95
C THR A 320 -11.21 6.86 33.34
N ALA A 321 -10.23 6.34 34.09
CA ALA A 321 -9.09 5.54 33.59
C ALA A 321 -8.74 4.31 34.50
N PRO A 322 -7.86 3.35 34.07
CA PRO A 322 -7.65 2.05 34.74
C PRO A 322 -6.38 1.92 35.63
N THR A 323 -6.21 0.77 36.29
CA THR A 323 -5.19 0.47 37.34
C THR A 323 -4.40 -0.83 37.05
N THR A 324 -3.17 -0.96 37.59
CA THR A 324 -2.23 -2.10 37.35
C THR A 324 -1.66 -2.74 38.63
N ALA A 325 -1.23 -4.01 38.57
CA ALA A 325 -0.59 -4.79 39.66
C ALA A 325 0.47 -5.80 39.12
N PRO A 326 1.36 -6.41 39.96
CA PRO A 326 2.74 -6.73 39.54
C PRO A 326 3.12 -8.23 39.32
N THR A 327 4.44 -8.46 39.14
CA THR A 327 5.08 -9.60 38.43
C THR A 327 5.83 -10.60 39.32
N THR A 328 5.99 -11.86 38.86
CA THR A 328 6.91 -12.88 39.40
C THR A 328 7.88 -13.42 38.33
N ALA A 329 8.97 -14.09 38.74
CA ALA A 329 10.05 -14.51 37.84
C ALA A 329 9.64 -15.61 36.82
N PRO A 330 10.14 -15.59 35.57
CA PRO A 330 9.57 -16.39 34.48
C PRO A 330 10.11 -17.83 34.39
N PRO A 331 9.27 -18.80 33.95
CA PRO A 331 9.67 -20.20 33.78
C PRO A 331 10.64 -20.44 32.60
N SER A 332 11.10 -21.68 32.48
CA SER A 332 11.74 -22.21 31.28
C SER A 332 10.81 -22.07 30.07
N GLY A 333 11.28 -21.38 29.03
CA GLY A 333 10.42 -20.97 27.91
C GLY A 333 10.06 -22.12 26.97
N THR A 334 8.77 -22.30 26.71
CA THR A 334 8.22 -23.28 25.76
C THR A 334 8.88 -23.13 24.39
N ALA A 335 9.10 -24.23 23.68
CA ALA A 335 9.58 -24.17 22.30
C ALA A 335 8.66 -23.30 21.43
N TRP A 336 9.25 -22.50 20.55
CA TRP A 336 8.51 -21.77 19.53
C TRP A 336 7.96 -22.76 18.49
N THR A 337 6.70 -22.57 18.15
CA THR A 337 5.92 -23.39 17.22
C THR A 337 5.10 -22.43 16.36
N PRO A 338 4.89 -22.67 15.05
CA PRO A 338 3.98 -21.87 14.23
C PRO A 338 2.52 -22.05 14.67
N TYR A 339 1.63 -21.17 14.23
CA TYR A 339 0.19 -21.17 14.52
C TYR A 339 -0.18 -21.20 16.01
N THR A 340 0.73 -20.74 16.87
CA THR A 340 0.61 -20.81 18.33
C THR A 340 0.38 -19.43 18.90
N ALA A 341 -0.64 -19.31 19.76
CA ALA A 341 -0.92 -18.06 20.48
C ALA A 341 0.13 -17.84 21.57
N TYR A 342 0.80 -16.68 21.51
CA TYR A 342 1.81 -16.23 22.46
C TYR A 342 1.34 -14.95 23.15
N SER A 343 1.58 -14.84 24.46
CA SER A 343 1.21 -13.67 25.27
C SER A 343 2.41 -12.75 25.50
N ALA A 344 2.20 -11.43 25.52
CA ALA A 344 3.23 -10.47 25.89
C ALA A 344 3.86 -10.82 27.26
N GLY A 345 5.19 -10.75 27.35
CA GLY A 345 5.97 -11.15 28.52
C GLY A 345 6.30 -12.65 28.60
N GLN A 346 5.63 -13.52 27.85
CA GLN A 346 5.92 -14.96 27.80
C GLN A 346 7.34 -15.22 27.29
N VAL A 347 8.04 -16.18 27.87
CA VAL A 347 9.34 -16.63 27.36
C VAL A 347 9.15 -17.85 26.47
N VAL A 348 9.77 -17.83 25.29
CA VAL A 348 9.86 -18.95 24.36
C VAL A 348 11.31 -19.33 24.09
N THR A 349 11.54 -20.50 23.50
CA THR A 349 12.86 -20.95 23.03
C THR A 349 12.83 -21.30 21.55
N HIS A 350 13.85 -20.87 20.79
CA HIS A 350 14.02 -21.25 19.39
C HIS A 350 15.50 -21.49 19.11
N ASN A 351 15.83 -22.64 18.51
CA ASN A 351 17.21 -23.11 18.30
C ASN A 351 18.12 -22.98 19.55
N GLY A 352 17.55 -23.26 20.73
CA GLY A 352 18.23 -23.17 22.03
C GLY A 352 18.33 -21.77 22.64
N VAL A 353 18.10 -20.70 21.87
CA VAL A 353 18.11 -19.31 22.36
C VAL A 353 16.76 -18.96 23.00
N ARG A 354 16.77 -18.22 24.11
CA ARG A 354 15.55 -17.72 24.78
C ARG A 354 15.14 -16.38 24.19
N TYR A 355 13.83 -16.16 24.10
CA TYR A 355 13.26 -14.89 23.69
C TYR A 355 12.04 -14.55 24.54
N GLN A 356 11.89 -13.27 24.92
CA GLN A 356 10.67 -12.73 25.49
C GLN A 356 9.75 -12.24 24.37
N VAL A 357 8.50 -12.69 24.40
CA VAL A 357 7.42 -12.20 23.54
C VAL A 357 7.12 -10.74 23.92
N ARG A 358 7.29 -9.82 22.97
CA ARG A 358 7.14 -8.37 23.17
C ARG A 358 5.68 -7.92 23.11
N GLN A 359 4.87 -8.60 22.32
CA GLN A 359 3.45 -8.30 22.06
C GLN A 359 2.67 -9.62 21.91
N SER A 360 1.44 -9.68 22.40
CA SER A 360 0.60 -10.87 22.24
C SER A 360 0.19 -11.04 20.77
N HIS A 361 0.39 -12.23 20.21
CA HIS A 361 0.15 -12.53 18.80
C HIS A 361 -0.10 -14.04 18.60
N THR A 362 -0.51 -14.45 17.40
CA THR A 362 -0.42 -15.87 16.97
C THR A 362 0.73 -15.97 15.97
N SER A 363 1.67 -16.90 16.20
CA SER A 363 2.82 -17.10 15.30
C SER A 363 2.40 -17.64 13.94
N LEU A 364 3.19 -17.35 12.91
CA LEU A 364 3.07 -17.95 11.58
C LEU A 364 4.42 -18.59 11.18
N PRO A 365 4.47 -19.51 10.21
CA PRO A 365 5.73 -19.95 9.61
C PRO A 365 6.51 -18.75 9.05
N GLY A 366 7.80 -18.66 9.33
CA GLY A 366 8.60 -17.46 9.03
C GLY A 366 8.60 -16.40 10.13
N TRP A 367 7.80 -16.55 11.19
CA TRP A 367 7.81 -15.67 12.36
C TRP A 367 8.64 -16.26 13.51
N GLU A 368 9.72 -16.97 13.18
CA GLU A 368 10.64 -17.48 14.18
C GLU A 368 11.26 -16.30 14.95
N PRO A 369 11.55 -16.44 16.25
CA PRO A 369 12.03 -15.33 17.08
C PRO A 369 13.25 -14.52 16.57
N PRO A 370 14.28 -15.08 15.92
CA PRO A 370 15.35 -14.27 15.32
C PRO A 370 14.91 -13.47 14.08
N ASN A 371 13.86 -13.90 13.38
CA ASN A 371 13.41 -13.30 12.12
C ASN A 371 12.49 -12.09 12.37
N VAL A 372 11.71 -12.10 13.46
CA VAL A 372 10.72 -11.04 13.76
C VAL A 372 10.97 -10.39 15.12
N LEU A 373 12.05 -9.60 15.21
CA LEU A 373 12.45 -8.86 16.41
C LEU A 373 11.44 -7.77 16.88
N ALA A 374 10.42 -7.47 16.06
CA ALA A 374 9.26 -6.69 16.48
C ALA A 374 8.43 -7.43 17.55
N LEU A 375 8.32 -8.76 17.42
CA LEU A 375 7.51 -9.63 18.29
C LEU A 375 8.32 -10.35 19.36
N PHE A 376 9.62 -10.50 19.18
CA PHE A 376 10.50 -11.26 20.08
C PHE A 376 11.76 -10.47 20.44
N LEU A 377 12.13 -10.46 21.73
CA LEU A 377 13.36 -9.87 22.26
C LEU A 377 14.26 -11.00 22.78
N PRO A 378 15.51 -11.18 22.29
CA PRO A 378 16.41 -12.19 22.86
C PRO A 378 16.72 -11.92 24.35
N LEU A 379 16.91 -12.99 25.13
CA LEU A 379 17.19 -13.00 26.58
C LEU A 379 18.52 -13.68 26.90
#